data_AF-A0AAV6FRB0-F1
#
_entry.id   AF-A0AAV6FRB0-F1
#
_cell.length_a   1.000
_cell.length_b   1.000
_cell.length_c   1.000
_cell.angle_alpha   90.00
_cell.angle_beta   90.00
_cell.angle_gamma   90.00
#
_symmetry.space_group_name_H-M   'P 1'
#
loop_
_entity.id
_entity.type
_entity.pdbx_description
1 polymer ?
#
loop_
_entity_poly.entity_id
_entity_poly.type
_entity_poly.pdbx_seq_one_letter_code
_entity_poly.pdbx_strand_id
1 'polypeptide(L)'
;MSRKQHHHLKGAEVSCCVKYFLFGFNIIFWLLGAAFLGIGLWAWAEKGVLSNISSITDLGGFDPVWLFIVVGAVMFILGFAGCIGALRENTVLLKFFSVFLGLIFFLELTAGILAFVFKDWIKDQLNLFINNNVKAYRDDIDLQNLIDFAQEYWSCCGAHGPNDWNQNIYFNCTEMNPSRERCGVPFSCCVKDPAEDVLNTQCGYDVRLQGDLDQQRYINTKGCVGQFEKWLQDHLIVVAGVFVGIALLQIFGICLAQNLVSDIKAVKANW
;
A
#
# COMPACT_ATOMS: atom_id res chain seq x y z
N MET A 1 8.61 -17.90 -63.60
CA MET A 1 9.17 -16.99 -62.57
C MET A 1 8.05 -16.24 -61.83
N SER A 2 7.01 -16.96 -61.35
CA SER A 2 5.77 -16.36 -60.81
C SER A 2 5.36 -17.04 -59.49
N ARG A 3 6.22 -16.96 -58.47
CA ARG A 3 5.92 -17.51 -57.13
C ARG A 3 6.45 -16.69 -55.96
N LYS A 4 7.10 -15.55 -56.21
CA LYS A 4 7.70 -14.69 -55.16
C LYS A 4 6.86 -13.45 -54.81
N GLN A 5 5.74 -13.20 -55.48
CA GLN A 5 4.97 -11.96 -55.30
C GLN A 5 3.70 -12.11 -54.44
N HIS A 6 3.35 -13.32 -53.98
CA HIS A 6 2.15 -13.55 -53.16
C HIS A 6 2.38 -13.48 -51.64
N HIS A 7 3.61 -13.25 -51.17
CA HIS A 7 3.88 -13.10 -49.72
C HIS A 7 3.90 -11.64 -49.23
N HIS A 8 3.71 -10.65 -50.11
CA HIS A 8 3.81 -9.23 -49.75
C HIS A 8 2.48 -8.50 -49.51
N LEU A 9 1.33 -9.17 -49.63
CA LEU A 9 0.00 -8.58 -49.37
C LEU A 9 -0.81 -9.44 -48.39
N LYS A 10 -0.28 -9.70 -47.19
CA LYS A 10 -1.20 -9.73 -46.04
C LYS A 10 -1.48 -8.26 -45.75
N GLY A 11 -2.67 -7.78 -46.08
CA GLY A 11 -3.08 -6.43 -45.71
C GLY A 11 -2.79 -6.21 -44.23
N ALA A 12 -2.30 -5.02 -43.88
CA ALA A 12 -2.16 -4.68 -42.47
C ALA A 12 -3.56 -4.77 -41.84
N GLU A 13 -3.78 -5.77 -41.01
CA GLU A 13 -5.02 -5.98 -40.27
C GLU A 13 -4.69 -5.84 -38.78
N VAL A 14 -5.59 -5.19 -38.04
CA VAL A 14 -5.43 -5.07 -36.58
C VAL A 14 -5.57 -6.46 -35.97
N SER A 15 -4.55 -6.90 -35.21
CA SER A 15 -4.59 -8.22 -34.58
C SER A 15 -5.72 -8.31 -33.54
N CYS A 16 -6.79 -9.00 -33.91
CA CYS A 16 -7.99 -9.19 -33.09
C CYS A 16 -7.65 -9.73 -31.69
N CYS A 17 -6.76 -10.71 -31.61
CA CYS A 17 -6.31 -11.29 -30.34
C CYS A 17 -5.67 -10.25 -29.42
N VAL A 18 -4.79 -9.38 -29.96
CA VAL A 18 -4.11 -8.32 -29.19
C VAL A 18 -5.12 -7.30 -28.67
N LYS A 19 -6.07 -6.89 -29.51
CA LYS A 19 -7.13 -5.93 -29.16
C LYS A 19 -7.99 -6.43 -27.99
N TYR A 20 -8.55 -7.64 -28.10
CA TYR A 20 -9.42 -8.19 -27.06
C TYR A 20 -8.66 -8.57 -25.79
N PHE A 21 -7.42 -9.04 -25.91
CA PHE A 21 -6.58 -9.32 -24.76
C PHE A 21 -6.23 -8.03 -24.00
N LEU A 22 -5.81 -6.97 -24.70
CA LEU A 22 -5.51 -5.66 -24.08
C LEU A 22 -6.76 -5.07 -23.41
N PHE A 23 -7.93 -5.18 -24.05
CA PHE A 23 -9.20 -4.78 -23.44
C PHE A 23 -9.52 -5.59 -22.18
N GLY A 24 -9.41 -6.92 -22.24
CA GLY A 24 -9.67 -7.80 -21.11
C GLY A 24 -8.71 -7.59 -19.93
N PHE A 25 -7.45 -7.24 -20.19
CA PHE A 25 -6.53 -6.85 -19.13
C PHE A 25 -6.93 -5.51 -18.52
N ASN A 26 -7.15 -4.48 -19.34
CA ASN A 26 -7.48 -3.13 -18.85
C ASN A 26 -8.82 -3.06 -18.11
N ILE A 27 -9.82 -3.88 -18.47
CA ILE A 27 -11.11 -3.88 -17.76
C ILE A 27 -10.93 -4.37 -16.31
N ILE A 28 -10.02 -5.31 -16.07
CA ILE A 28 -9.71 -5.79 -14.71
C ILE A 28 -9.09 -4.65 -13.90
N PHE A 29 -8.08 -3.95 -14.43
CA PHE A 29 -7.47 -2.80 -13.74
C PHE A 29 -8.46 -1.65 -13.52
N TRP A 30 -9.37 -1.43 -14.47
CA TRP A 30 -10.40 -0.41 -14.34
C TRP A 30 -11.37 -0.72 -13.20
N LEU A 31 -11.84 -1.97 -13.10
CA LEU A 31 -12.71 -2.42 -12.00
C LEU A 31 -11.99 -2.39 -10.65
N LEU A 32 -10.73 -2.83 -10.59
CA LEU A 32 -9.91 -2.71 -9.39
C LEU A 32 -9.69 -1.24 -8.99
N GLY A 33 -9.46 -0.35 -9.97
CA GLY A 33 -9.33 1.09 -9.74
C GLY A 33 -10.61 1.69 -9.18
N ALA A 34 -11.78 1.31 -9.71
CA ALA A 34 -13.07 1.71 -9.20
C ALA A 34 -13.30 1.21 -7.75
N ALA A 35 -12.90 -0.02 -7.44
CA ALA A 35 -12.99 -0.57 -6.09
C ALA A 35 -12.10 0.20 -5.10
N PHE A 36 -10.83 0.44 -5.44
CA PHE A 36 -9.89 1.19 -4.61
C PHE A 36 -10.37 2.63 -4.38
N LEU A 37 -10.85 3.29 -5.44
CA LEU A 37 -11.40 4.64 -5.35
C LEU A 37 -12.68 4.67 -4.52
N GLY A 38 -13.57 3.68 -4.66
CA GLY A 38 -14.78 3.56 -3.86
C GLY A 38 -14.49 3.37 -2.37
N ILE A 39 -13.55 2.49 -2.03
CA ILE A 39 -13.09 2.27 -0.64
C ILE A 39 -12.45 3.55 -0.08
N GLY A 40 -11.56 4.20 -0.85
CA GLY A 40 -10.91 5.43 -0.43
C GLY A 40 -11.88 6.58 -0.20
N LEU A 41 -12.85 6.78 -1.10
CA LEU A 41 -13.88 7.81 -0.95
C LEU A 41 -14.85 7.51 0.20
N TRP A 42 -15.21 6.24 0.41
CA TRP A 42 -16.05 5.85 1.55
C TRP A 42 -15.32 6.11 2.88
N ALA A 43 -14.06 5.67 3.00
CA ALA A 43 -13.24 5.94 4.18
C ALA A 43 -13.03 7.44 4.41
N TRP A 44 -12.81 8.22 3.35
CA TRP A 44 -12.69 9.67 3.45
C TRP A 44 -14.00 10.34 3.88
N ALA A 45 -15.15 9.86 3.40
CA ALA A 45 -16.46 10.39 3.79
C ALA A 45 -16.77 10.13 5.27
N GLU A 46 -16.51 8.92 5.77
CA GLU A 46 -16.65 8.59 7.19
C GLU A 46 -15.76 9.49 8.06
N LYS A 47 -14.49 9.70 7.65
CA LYS A 47 -13.58 10.65 8.33
C LYS A 47 -14.04 12.11 8.24
N GLY A 48 -14.60 12.53 7.10
CA GLY A 48 -15.01 13.90 6.81
C GLY A 48 -16.27 14.36 7.54
N VAL A 49 -17.14 13.43 7.98
CA VAL A 49 -18.30 13.75 8.84
C VAL A 49 -17.85 14.12 10.26
N LEU A 50 -16.69 13.64 10.71
CA LEU A 50 -16.18 13.85 12.08
C LEU A 50 -15.13 14.95 12.22
N SER A 51 -14.45 15.36 11.13
CA SER A 51 -13.23 16.19 11.15
C SER A 51 -13.35 17.53 10.43
N ASN A 52 -14.51 18.17 10.44
CA ASN A 52 -14.59 19.55 9.96
C ASN A 52 -13.75 20.47 10.85
N ILE A 53 -12.59 20.90 10.31
CA ILE A 53 -11.89 22.19 10.52
C ILE A 53 -10.50 22.16 11.19
N SER A 54 -10.01 21.10 11.86
CA SER A 54 -8.70 21.19 12.56
C SER A 54 -7.50 20.46 11.92
N SER A 55 -7.70 19.45 11.07
CA SER A 55 -6.62 18.50 10.73
C SER A 55 -5.94 18.70 9.37
N ILE A 56 -6.32 19.72 8.60
CA ILE A 56 -5.69 19.98 7.28
C ILE A 56 -4.30 20.62 7.44
N THR A 57 -3.97 21.13 8.63
CA THR A 57 -2.77 21.96 8.83
C THR A 57 -1.80 21.52 9.91
N ASP A 58 -2.12 20.55 10.76
CA ASP A 58 -1.17 20.09 11.79
C ASP A 58 -0.77 18.63 11.58
N LEU A 59 0.51 18.47 11.23
CA LEU A 59 1.32 17.25 11.27
C LEU A 59 1.01 16.20 10.20
N GLY A 60 1.60 16.38 9.00
CA GLY A 60 2.61 15.49 8.40
C GLY A 60 2.42 13.96 8.44
N GLY A 61 1.22 13.44 8.66
CA GLY A 61 0.87 12.03 8.65
C GLY A 61 0.28 11.67 7.30
N PHE A 62 0.93 10.76 6.58
CA PHE A 62 0.41 10.20 5.34
C PHE A 62 -0.76 9.27 5.68
N ASP A 63 -1.99 9.82 5.68
CA ASP A 63 -3.20 9.02 5.91
C ASP A 63 -3.32 7.95 4.81
N PRO A 64 -3.37 6.65 5.16
CA PRO A 64 -3.54 5.58 4.18
C PRO A 64 -4.71 5.80 3.23
N VAL A 65 -5.77 6.52 3.64
CA VAL A 65 -6.92 6.85 2.77
C VAL A 65 -6.51 7.58 1.49
N TRP A 66 -5.54 8.51 1.57
CA TRP A 66 -5.05 9.23 0.39
C TRP A 66 -4.37 8.29 -0.62
N LEU A 67 -3.68 7.25 -0.16
CA LEU A 67 -3.13 6.24 -1.07
C LEU A 67 -4.21 5.55 -1.88
N PHE A 68 -5.28 5.07 -1.21
CA PHE A 68 -6.37 4.37 -1.88
C PHE A 68 -7.03 5.25 -2.95
N ILE A 69 -7.24 6.54 -2.64
CA ILE A 69 -7.82 7.50 -3.59
C ILE A 69 -6.87 7.75 -4.77
N VAL A 70 -5.60 8.09 -4.52
CA VAL A 70 -4.64 8.43 -5.59
C VAL A 70 -4.35 7.23 -6.48
N VAL A 71 -4.03 6.08 -5.90
CA VAL A 71 -3.76 4.84 -6.64
C VAL A 71 -5.02 4.40 -7.39
N GLY A 72 -6.18 4.40 -6.73
CA GLY A 72 -7.46 4.05 -7.35
C GLY A 72 -7.81 4.94 -8.54
N ALA A 73 -7.64 6.26 -8.40
CA ALA A 73 -7.89 7.22 -9.48
C ALA A 73 -6.95 7.02 -10.68
N VAL A 74 -5.64 6.83 -10.43
CA VAL A 74 -4.66 6.55 -11.50
C VAL A 74 -5.02 5.26 -12.24
N MET A 75 -5.29 4.17 -11.51
CA MET A 75 -5.69 2.89 -12.13
C MET A 75 -7.00 3.02 -12.91
N PHE A 76 -7.99 3.74 -12.38
CA PHE A 76 -9.26 3.97 -13.05
C PHE A 76 -9.09 4.74 -14.37
N ILE A 77 -8.34 5.86 -14.35
CA ILE A 77 -8.10 6.68 -15.54
C ILE A 77 -7.34 5.89 -16.60
N LEU A 78 -6.26 5.20 -16.22
CA LEU A 78 -5.45 4.42 -17.15
C LEU A 78 -6.19 3.21 -17.69
N GLY A 79 -6.92 2.47 -16.84
CA GLY A 79 -7.75 1.34 -17.27
C GLY A 79 -8.86 1.79 -18.25
N PHE A 80 -9.53 2.91 -17.96
CA PHE A 80 -10.53 3.48 -18.86
C PHE A 80 -9.93 3.91 -20.20
N ALA A 81 -8.80 4.63 -20.17
CA ALA A 81 -8.10 5.07 -21.38
C ALA A 81 -7.60 3.87 -22.21
N GLY A 82 -7.07 2.82 -21.58
CA GLY A 82 -6.64 1.59 -22.22
C GLY A 82 -7.79 0.85 -22.89
N CYS A 83 -8.92 0.68 -22.18
CA CYS A 83 -10.14 0.06 -22.71
C CYS A 83 -10.72 0.80 -23.92
N ILE A 84 -10.97 2.11 -23.79
CA ILE A 84 -11.55 2.92 -24.87
C ILE A 84 -10.54 3.06 -26.02
N GLY A 85 -9.26 3.23 -25.72
CA GLY A 85 -8.19 3.28 -26.71
C GLY A 85 -8.13 2.01 -27.56
N ALA A 86 -8.25 0.83 -26.93
CA ALA A 86 -8.27 -0.44 -27.64
C ALA A 86 -9.55 -0.64 -28.47
N LEU A 87 -10.73 -0.41 -27.89
CA LEU A 87 -12.02 -0.64 -28.57
C LEU A 87 -12.26 0.33 -29.74
N ARG A 88 -11.97 1.62 -29.52
CA ARG A 88 -12.17 2.68 -30.51
C ARG A 88 -10.99 2.85 -31.47
N GLU A 89 -9.94 2.03 -31.31
CA GLU A 89 -8.71 2.13 -32.10
C GLU A 89 -8.14 3.56 -32.08
N ASN A 90 -8.27 4.22 -30.93
CA ASN A 90 -7.87 5.61 -30.76
C ASN A 90 -6.39 5.67 -30.34
N THR A 91 -5.53 5.94 -31.32
CA THR A 91 -4.07 6.03 -31.11
C THR A 91 -3.65 7.11 -30.10
N VAL A 92 -4.44 8.16 -29.88
CA VAL A 92 -4.13 9.20 -28.88
C VAL A 92 -4.28 8.64 -27.47
N LEU A 93 -5.39 7.94 -27.20
CA LEU A 93 -5.62 7.29 -25.90
C LEU A 93 -4.62 6.17 -25.62
N LEU A 94 -4.30 5.35 -26.63
CA LEU A 94 -3.30 4.28 -26.48
C LEU A 94 -1.89 4.83 -26.22
N LYS A 95 -1.53 5.96 -26.86
CA LYS A 95 -0.27 6.65 -26.57
C LYS A 95 -0.26 7.25 -25.17
N PHE A 96 -1.35 7.91 -24.75
CA PHE A 96 -1.51 8.42 -23.38
C PHE A 96 -1.30 7.30 -22.37
N PHE A 97 -2.02 6.19 -22.51
CA PHE A 97 -1.88 5.00 -21.68
C PHE A 97 -0.42 4.50 -21.62
N SER A 98 0.23 4.35 -22.79
CA SER A 98 1.62 3.87 -22.85
C SER A 98 2.62 4.81 -22.18
N VAL A 99 2.48 6.12 -22.38
CA VAL A 99 3.38 7.13 -21.80
C VAL A 99 3.26 7.13 -20.29
N PHE A 100 2.03 7.13 -19.75
CA PHE A 100 1.82 7.12 -18.31
C PHE A 100 2.27 5.81 -17.66
N LEU A 101 2.06 4.64 -18.29
CA LEU A 101 2.66 3.40 -17.80
C LEU A 101 4.19 3.47 -17.78
N GLY A 102 4.81 4.05 -18.81
CA GLY A 102 6.25 4.26 -18.84
C GLY A 102 6.74 5.19 -17.72
N LEU A 103 6.01 6.28 -17.44
CA LEU A 103 6.32 7.17 -16.32
C LEU A 103 6.21 6.46 -14.98
N ILE A 104 5.15 5.67 -14.76
CA ILE A 104 4.97 4.88 -13.54
C ILE A 104 6.10 3.87 -13.38
N PHE A 105 6.51 3.18 -14.45
CA PHE A 105 7.64 2.24 -14.43
C PHE A 105 8.93 2.90 -13.96
N PHE A 106 9.27 4.09 -14.49
CA PHE A 106 10.46 4.81 -14.05
C PHE A 106 10.35 5.32 -12.61
N LEU A 107 9.16 5.74 -12.18
CA LEU A 107 8.90 6.12 -10.80
C LEU A 107 9.06 4.93 -9.85
N GLU A 108 8.55 3.75 -10.22
CA GLU A 108 8.67 2.51 -9.45
C GLU A 108 10.12 2.06 -9.33
N LEU A 109 10.88 2.09 -10.43
CA LEU A 109 12.31 1.79 -10.42
C LEU A 109 13.08 2.77 -9.53
N THR A 110 12.79 4.06 -9.65
CA THR A 110 13.44 5.10 -8.84
C THR A 110 13.09 4.93 -7.36
N ALA A 111 11.81 4.69 -7.03
CA ALA A 111 11.36 4.45 -5.67
C ALA A 111 12.02 3.21 -5.06
N GLY A 112 12.13 2.11 -5.82
CA GLY A 112 12.81 0.90 -5.38
C GLY A 112 14.30 1.12 -5.08
N ILE A 113 15.00 1.86 -5.94
CA ILE A 113 16.42 2.22 -5.72
C ILE A 113 16.56 3.12 -4.49
N LEU A 114 15.73 4.17 -4.38
CA LEU A 114 15.76 5.08 -3.24
C LEU A 114 15.42 4.36 -1.94
N ALA A 115 14.46 3.43 -1.95
CA ALA A 115 14.11 2.64 -0.77
C ALA A 115 15.29 1.79 -0.26
N PHE A 116 16.08 1.24 -1.18
CA PHE A 116 17.28 0.49 -0.82
C PHE A 116 18.41 1.40 -0.31
N VAL A 117 18.66 2.53 -1.00
CA VAL A 117 19.75 3.46 -0.66
C VAL A 117 19.48 4.18 0.66
N PHE A 118 18.24 4.59 0.91
CA PHE A 118 17.83 5.38 2.08
C PHE A 118 17.11 4.53 3.14
N LYS A 119 17.45 3.24 3.26
CA LYS A 119 16.82 2.31 4.20
C LYS A 119 16.83 2.82 5.66
N ASP A 120 17.94 3.43 6.09
CA ASP A 120 18.11 3.89 7.47
C ASP A 120 17.22 5.12 7.72
N TRP A 121 17.14 6.03 6.75
CA TRP A 121 16.21 7.16 6.81
C TRP A 121 14.75 6.71 6.81
N ILE A 122 14.39 5.69 6.02
CA ILE A 122 13.03 5.10 6.03
C ILE A 122 12.72 4.50 7.39
N LYS A 123 13.69 3.81 8.02
CA LYS A 123 13.54 3.27 9.37
C LYS A 123 13.30 4.40 10.38
N ASP A 124 14.02 5.51 10.29
CA ASP A 124 13.80 6.68 11.15
C ASP A 124 12.42 7.31 10.93
N GLN A 125 11.98 7.44 9.68
CA GLN A 125 10.62 7.89 9.38
C GLN A 125 9.55 6.95 9.93
N LEU A 126 9.77 5.63 9.85
CA LEU A 126 8.86 4.65 10.42
C LEU A 126 8.83 4.74 11.95
N ASN A 127 9.97 4.95 12.61
CA ASN A 127 10.04 5.20 14.05
C ASN A 127 9.23 6.45 14.43
N LEU A 128 9.41 7.56 13.70
CA LEU A 128 8.67 8.79 13.93
C LEU A 128 7.16 8.60 13.72
N PHE A 129 6.79 7.89 12.65
CA PHE A 129 5.41 7.55 12.35
C PHE A 129 4.78 6.76 13.48
N ILE A 130 5.37 5.64 13.91
CA ILE A 130 4.80 4.83 15.00
C ILE A 130 4.74 5.62 16.31
N ASN A 131 5.77 6.39 16.66
CA ASN A 131 5.77 7.19 17.89
C ASN A 131 4.68 8.27 17.90
N ASN A 132 4.49 9.00 16.79
CA ASN A 132 3.42 9.99 16.68
C ASN A 132 2.05 9.33 16.80
N ASN A 133 1.90 8.16 16.20
CA ASN A 133 0.69 7.36 16.27
C ASN A 133 0.42 6.80 17.68
N VAL A 134 1.45 6.39 18.41
CA VAL A 134 1.34 5.99 19.83
C VAL A 134 0.88 7.16 20.69
N LYS A 135 1.36 8.38 20.45
CA LYS A 135 0.89 9.58 21.17
C LYS A 135 -0.61 9.83 20.95
N ALA A 136 -1.08 9.70 19.70
CA ALA A 136 -2.46 9.93 19.31
C ALA A 136 -3.37 8.68 19.41
N TYR A 137 -2.90 7.59 20.03
CA TYR A 137 -3.58 6.28 20.01
C TYR A 137 -5.04 6.30 20.51
N ARG A 138 -5.40 7.19 21.44
CA ARG A 138 -6.77 7.31 21.96
C ARG A 138 -7.58 8.44 21.30
N ASP A 139 -6.96 9.22 20.42
CA ASP A 139 -7.58 10.39 19.80
C ASP A 139 -8.35 10.01 18.53
N ASP A 140 -7.95 8.92 17.86
CA ASP A 140 -8.54 8.42 16.62
C ASP A 140 -8.70 6.88 16.67
N ILE A 141 -9.93 6.41 16.45
CA ILE A 141 -10.27 4.98 16.48
C ILE A 141 -9.66 4.20 15.31
N ASP A 142 -9.50 4.82 14.14
CA ASP A 142 -8.87 4.18 12.99
C ASP A 142 -7.38 3.98 13.26
N LEU A 143 -6.77 4.98 13.90
CA LEU A 143 -5.38 4.91 14.32
C LEU A 143 -5.17 3.84 15.40
N GLN A 144 -6.08 3.79 16.38
CA GLN A 144 -6.10 2.74 17.38
C GLN A 144 -6.12 1.35 16.73
N ASN A 145 -7.08 1.11 15.83
CA ASN A 145 -7.22 -0.16 15.12
C ASN A 145 -5.99 -0.52 14.28
N LEU A 146 -5.35 0.47 13.64
CA LEU A 146 -4.13 0.26 12.86
C LEU A 146 -2.96 -0.17 13.73
N ILE A 147 -2.74 0.51 14.87
CA ILE A 147 -1.69 0.13 15.82
C ILE A 147 -1.97 -1.25 16.40
N ASP A 148 -3.22 -1.51 16.79
CA ASP A 148 -3.62 -2.77 17.39
C ASP A 148 -3.39 -3.93 16.41
N PHE A 149 -3.80 -3.75 15.14
CA PHE A 149 -3.52 -4.72 14.08
C PHE A 149 -2.02 -4.96 13.89
N ALA A 150 -1.21 -3.90 13.82
CA ALA A 150 0.23 -4.03 13.64
C ALA A 150 0.90 -4.77 14.81
N GLN A 151 0.50 -4.46 16.04
CA GLN A 151 1.04 -5.07 17.26
C GLN A 151 0.67 -6.55 17.37
N GLU A 152 -0.58 -6.91 17.06
CA GLU A 152 -1.00 -8.31 17.03
C GLU A 152 -0.33 -9.09 15.89
N TYR A 153 -0.32 -8.52 14.67
CA TYR A 153 0.18 -9.20 13.48
C TYR A 153 1.68 -9.49 13.56
N TRP A 154 2.47 -8.54 14.06
CA TRP A 154 3.92 -8.71 14.21
C TRP A 154 4.36 -9.15 15.60
N SER A 155 3.41 -9.40 16.52
CA SER A 155 3.70 -9.78 17.91
C SER A 155 4.75 -8.85 18.54
N CYS A 156 4.44 -7.56 18.52
CA CYS A 156 5.31 -6.49 18.95
C CYS A 156 4.56 -5.49 19.84
N CYS A 157 5.28 -4.60 20.51
CA CYS A 157 4.70 -3.54 21.33
C CYS A 157 5.52 -2.26 21.25
N GLY A 158 4.88 -1.14 20.92
CA GLY A 158 5.56 0.13 20.68
C GLY A 158 6.46 0.13 19.43
N ALA A 159 7.21 1.21 19.22
CA ALA A 159 8.12 1.34 18.08
C ALA A 159 9.39 0.49 18.28
N HIS A 160 10.06 0.68 19.41
CA HIS A 160 11.24 -0.02 19.89
C HIS A 160 10.93 -0.98 21.04
N GLY A 161 9.88 -0.69 21.83
CA GLY A 161 9.42 -1.59 22.88
C GLY A 161 8.28 -1.01 23.73
N PRO A 162 7.86 -1.72 24.79
CA PRO A 162 6.74 -1.32 25.65
C PRO A 162 6.89 0.06 26.29
N ASN A 163 8.12 0.54 26.47
CA ASN A 163 8.38 1.83 27.09
C ASN A 163 8.00 3.04 26.23
N ASP A 164 7.82 2.86 24.92
CA ASP A 164 7.36 3.94 24.03
C ASP A 164 5.96 4.44 24.40
N TRP A 165 5.16 3.59 25.06
CA TRP A 165 3.86 3.97 25.62
C TRP A 165 3.95 5.05 26.70
N ASN A 166 5.14 5.40 27.19
CA ASN A 166 5.32 6.60 28.01
C ASN A 166 5.03 7.90 27.26
N GLN A 167 5.05 7.89 25.93
CA GLN A 167 4.75 9.07 25.13
C GLN A 167 3.23 9.36 25.05
N ASN A 168 2.39 8.37 25.36
CA ASN A 168 0.95 8.53 25.38
C ASN A 168 0.45 9.03 26.75
N ILE A 169 -0.47 9.99 26.76
CA ILE A 169 -0.99 10.61 27.99
C ILE A 169 -1.70 9.63 28.94
N TYR A 170 -2.34 8.58 28.42
CA TYR A 170 -3.08 7.60 29.22
C TYR A 170 -2.17 6.51 29.79
N PHE A 171 -1.11 6.14 29.07
CA PHE A 171 -0.20 5.07 29.50
C PHE A 171 1.04 5.61 30.23
N ASN A 172 1.33 6.90 30.17
CA ASN A 172 2.52 7.50 30.79
C ASN A 172 2.70 7.12 32.27
N CYS A 173 3.87 6.57 32.62
CA CYS A 173 4.17 6.01 33.95
C CYS A 173 4.33 7.00 35.10
N THR A 174 4.26 8.31 34.88
CA THR A 174 4.49 9.32 35.93
C THR A 174 3.52 9.12 37.09
N GLU A 175 3.99 9.20 38.33
CA GLU A 175 3.17 8.97 39.54
C GLU A 175 1.94 9.87 39.65
N MET A 176 2.01 11.07 39.05
CA MET A 176 0.91 12.04 39.02
C MET A 176 -0.16 11.71 37.97
N ASN A 177 0.06 10.73 37.09
CA ASN A 177 -0.90 10.38 36.05
C ASN A 177 -2.12 9.67 36.67
N PRO A 178 -3.33 10.26 36.61
CA PRO A 178 -4.53 9.66 37.20
C PRO A 178 -5.11 8.50 36.38
N SER A 179 -4.58 8.24 35.18
CA SER A 179 -5.08 7.22 34.28
C SER A 179 -5.02 5.82 34.89
N ARG A 180 -6.08 5.03 34.69
CA ARG A 180 -6.11 3.61 35.09
C ARG A 180 -5.17 2.75 34.27
N GLU A 181 -4.82 3.18 33.06
CA GLU A 181 -3.90 2.50 32.15
C GLU A 181 -2.43 2.92 32.34
N ARG A 182 -2.15 3.74 33.36
CA ARG A 182 -0.80 4.17 33.72
C ARG A 182 0.12 2.96 33.87
N CYS A 183 1.34 3.08 33.34
CA CYS A 183 2.30 1.98 33.33
C CYS A 183 1.81 0.69 32.66
N GLY A 184 0.73 0.77 31.90
CA GLY A 184 0.25 -0.32 31.08
C GLY A 184 0.66 -0.19 29.62
N VAL A 185 0.20 -1.13 28.82
CA VAL A 185 0.21 -1.11 27.36
C VAL A 185 -1.17 -1.55 26.85
N PRO A 186 -1.55 -1.27 25.60
CA PRO A 186 -2.83 -1.75 25.09
C PRO A 186 -2.89 -3.28 25.01
N PHE A 187 -4.13 -3.78 24.92
CA PHE A 187 -4.39 -5.21 24.86
C PHE A 187 -3.76 -5.89 23.63
N SER A 188 -3.53 -5.15 22.54
CA SER A 188 -2.89 -5.65 21.32
C SER A 188 -1.41 -6.02 21.51
N CYS A 189 -0.77 -5.53 22.58
CA CYS A 189 0.56 -5.97 22.99
C CYS A 189 0.56 -7.32 23.74
N CYS A 190 -0.60 -7.83 24.16
CA CYS A 190 -0.71 -9.04 24.96
C CYS A 190 -0.27 -10.29 24.20
N VAL A 191 0.39 -11.21 24.91
CA VAL A 191 0.68 -12.55 24.40
C VAL A 191 -0.59 -13.40 24.48
N LYS A 192 -0.96 -14.06 23.39
CA LYS A 192 -2.06 -15.04 23.35
C LYS A 192 -1.58 -16.34 23.98
N ASP A 193 -2.26 -16.83 25.01
CA ASP A 193 -1.98 -18.15 25.60
C ASP A 193 -2.53 -19.24 24.67
N PRO A 194 -1.70 -20.19 24.19
CA PRO A 194 -2.18 -21.29 23.35
C PRO A 194 -3.20 -22.21 24.02
N ALA A 195 -3.28 -22.21 25.36
CA ALA A 195 -4.21 -23.02 26.15
C ALA A 195 -5.55 -22.32 26.42
N GLU A 196 -5.66 -21.01 26.16
CA GLU A 196 -6.87 -20.23 26.39
C GLU A 196 -7.41 -19.66 25.07
N ASP A 197 -8.67 -19.95 24.75
CA ASP A 197 -9.33 -19.43 23.54
C ASP A 197 -9.63 -17.92 23.60
N VAL A 198 -9.54 -17.30 24.78
CA VAL A 198 -9.91 -15.90 25.02
C VAL A 198 -8.68 -15.09 25.39
N LEU A 199 -8.39 -14.04 24.63
CA LEU A 199 -7.32 -13.11 24.95
C LEU A 199 -7.65 -12.34 26.24
N ASN A 200 -6.74 -12.40 27.23
CA ASN A 200 -6.82 -11.57 28.42
C ASN A 200 -6.55 -10.09 28.07
N THR A 201 -7.62 -9.33 27.84
CA THR A 201 -7.53 -7.89 27.53
C THR A 201 -7.01 -7.04 28.70
N GLN A 202 -6.93 -7.60 29.91
CA GLN A 202 -6.36 -6.94 31.07
C GLN A 202 -4.86 -7.20 31.26
N CYS A 203 -4.21 -8.01 30.41
CA CYS A 203 -2.80 -8.36 30.58
C CYS A 203 -1.87 -7.12 30.63
N GLY A 204 -2.27 -6.04 29.95
CA GLY A 204 -1.46 -4.85 29.78
C GLY A 204 -1.46 -3.93 31.00
N TYR A 205 -2.34 -4.11 31.98
CA TYR A 205 -2.43 -3.21 33.14
C TYR A 205 -1.28 -3.43 34.12
N ASP A 206 -0.66 -2.33 34.58
CA ASP A 206 0.45 -2.31 35.54
C ASP A 206 1.67 -3.17 35.15
N VAL A 207 1.70 -3.70 33.92
CA VAL A 207 2.70 -4.70 33.48
C VAL A 207 4.10 -4.10 33.47
N ARG A 208 4.24 -2.80 33.15
CA ARG A 208 5.55 -2.12 33.14
C ARG A 208 6.05 -1.74 34.54
N LEU A 209 5.29 -2.01 35.60
CA LEU A 209 5.77 -1.96 36.98
C LEU A 209 6.49 -3.26 37.38
N GLN A 210 6.29 -4.34 36.62
CA GLN A 210 6.92 -5.64 36.87
C GLN A 210 8.33 -5.67 36.27
N GLY A 211 9.18 -6.60 36.74
CA GLY A 211 10.51 -6.81 36.17
C GLY A 211 10.46 -7.30 34.73
N ASP A 212 11.50 -7.01 33.95
CA ASP A 212 11.56 -7.32 32.50
C ASP A 212 11.28 -8.80 32.16
N LEU A 213 11.70 -9.73 33.05
CA LEU A 213 11.48 -11.16 32.86
C LEU A 213 10.01 -11.57 33.05
N ASP A 214 9.28 -10.88 33.94
CA ASP A 214 7.86 -11.14 34.16
C ASP A 214 7.03 -10.49 33.04
N GLN A 215 7.42 -9.31 32.55
CA GLN A 215 6.77 -8.66 31.40
C GLN A 215 6.71 -9.57 30.17
N GLN A 216 7.81 -10.27 29.87
CA GLN A 216 7.90 -11.18 28.71
C GLN A 216 6.90 -12.34 28.74
N ARG A 217 6.32 -12.67 29.90
CA ARG A 217 5.29 -13.72 30.02
C ARG A 217 3.92 -13.23 29.61
N TYR A 218 3.65 -11.93 29.73
CA TYR A 218 2.32 -11.35 29.54
C TYR A 218 2.22 -10.52 28.26
N ILE A 219 3.30 -9.85 27.85
CA ILE A 219 3.31 -8.93 26.71
C ILE A 219 4.47 -9.20 25.76
N ASN A 220 4.27 -8.84 24.49
CA ASN A 220 5.33 -8.79 23.50
C ASN A 220 6.26 -7.62 23.82
N THR A 221 7.55 -7.89 24.09
CA THR A 221 8.52 -6.85 24.47
C THR A 221 9.34 -6.31 23.29
N LYS A 222 9.21 -6.91 22.10
CA LYS A 222 9.93 -6.49 20.90
C LYS A 222 9.24 -5.27 20.27
N GLY A 223 10.02 -4.29 19.83
CA GLY A 223 9.50 -3.15 19.06
C GLY A 223 9.03 -3.52 17.66
N CYS A 224 7.95 -2.85 17.22
CA CYS A 224 7.35 -3.09 15.90
C CYS A 224 8.24 -2.68 14.73
N VAL A 225 9.10 -1.67 14.88
CA VAL A 225 10.02 -1.30 13.79
C VAL A 225 11.06 -2.40 13.54
N GLY A 226 11.59 -2.99 14.62
CA GLY A 226 12.49 -4.14 14.51
C GLY A 226 11.81 -5.39 13.96
N GLN A 227 10.56 -5.66 14.37
CA GLN A 227 9.79 -6.78 13.80
C GLN A 227 9.45 -6.57 12.33
N PHE A 228 9.08 -5.36 11.92
CA PHE A 228 8.83 -5.02 10.52
C PHE A 228 10.09 -5.20 9.66
N GLU A 229 11.25 -4.73 10.14
CA GLU A 229 12.53 -4.93 9.46
C GLU A 229 12.84 -6.42 9.29
N LYS A 230 12.65 -7.21 10.34
CA LYS A 230 12.83 -8.67 10.29
C LYS A 230 11.86 -9.33 9.30
N TRP A 231 10.58 -8.96 9.35
CA TRP A 231 9.57 -9.48 8.42
C TRP A 231 9.94 -9.18 6.97
N LEU A 232 10.42 -7.96 6.70
CA LEU A 232 10.85 -7.55 5.37
C LEU A 232 12.08 -8.34 4.90
N GLN A 233 13.05 -8.60 5.79
CA GLN A 233 14.21 -9.44 5.47
C GLN A 233 13.80 -10.88 5.17
N ASP A 234 12.92 -11.45 5.99
CA ASP A 234 12.43 -12.82 5.84
C ASP A 234 11.59 -13.00 4.55
N HIS A 235 10.88 -11.95 4.11
CA HIS A 235 10.01 -11.98 2.92
C HIS A 235 10.56 -11.19 1.73
N LEU A 236 11.84 -10.83 1.73
CA LEU A 236 12.43 -9.95 0.72
C LEU A 236 12.25 -10.50 -0.70
N ILE A 237 12.35 -11.82 -0.87
CA ILE A 237 12.17 -12.50 -2.17
C ILE A 237 10.74 -12.31 -2.69
N VAL A 238 9.73 -12.43 -1.82
CA VAL A 238 8.32 -12.27 -2.18
C VAL A 238 8.07 -10.80 -2.56
N VAL A 239 8.53 -9.86 -1.74
CA VAL A 239 8.38 -8.42 -1.99
C VAL A 239 9.05 -8.04 -3.31
N ALA A 240 10.31 -8.42 -3.52
CA ALA A 240 11.03 -8.18 -4.77
C ALA A 240 10.32 -8.83 -5.97
N GLY A 241 9.79 -10.05 -5.80
CA GLY A 241 9.00 -10.73 -6.82
C GLY A 241 7.73 -9.97 -7.22
N VAL A 242 7.04 -9.35 -6.27
CA VAL A 242 5.87 -8.50 -6.55
C VAL A 242 6.28 -7.27 -7.37
N PHE A 243 7.33 -6.55 -6.98
CA PHE A 243 7.84 -5.39 -7.74
C PHE A 243 8.25 -5.78 -9.17
N VAL A 244 9.00 -6.87 -9.33
CA VAL A 244 9.37 -7.38 -10.67
C VAL A 244 8.13 -7.78 -11.48
N GLY A 245 7.14 -8.41 -10.85
CA GLY A 245 5.88 -8.77 -11.48
C GLY A 245 5.12 -7.55 -12.00
N ILE A 246 4.99 -6.50 -11.19
CA ILE A 246 4.35 -5.24 -11.58
C ILE A 246 5.11 -4.59 -12.74
N ALA A 247 6.43 -4.49 -12.65
CA ALA A 247 7.29 -3.96 -13.71
C ALA A 247 7.13 -4.72 -15.04
N LEU A 248 7.08 -6.05 -15.01
CA LEU A 248 6.86 -6.88 -16.21
C LEU A 248 5.45 -6.67 -16.79
N LEU A 249 4.43 -6.55 -15.94
CA LEU A 249 3.05 -6.27 -16.38
C LEU A 249 2.95 -4.90 -17.08
N GLN A 250 3.65 -3.88 -16.57
CA GLN A 250 3.71 -2.55 -17.20
C GLN A 250 4.39 -2.62 -18.58
N ILE A 251 5.57 -3.25 -18.66
CA ILE A 251 6.30 -3.42 -19.93
C ILE A 251 5.42 -4.15 -20.96
N PHE A 252 4.75 -5.22 -20.52
CA PHE A 252 3.86 -5.99 -21.37
C PHE A 252 2.68 -5.14 -21.86
N GLY A 253 2.04 -4.36 -20.99
CA GLY A 253 0.98 -3.43 -21.36
C GLY A 253 1.42 -2.37 -22.37
N ILE A 254 2.63 -1.81 -22.20
CA ILE A 254 3.23 -0.86 -23.15
C ILE A 254 3.45 -1.53 -24.50
N CYS A 255 4.06 -2.71 -24.54
CA CYS A 255 4.31 -3.46 -25.78
C CYS A 255 3.01 -3.74 -26.55
N LEU A 256 1.96 -4.19 -25.86
CA LEU A 256 0.66 -4.45 -26.48
C LEU A 256 0.03 -3.16 -27.03
N ALA A 257 0.08 -2.06 -26.28
CA ALA A 257 -0.46 -0.78 -26.72
C ALA A 257 0.31 -0.21 -27.92
N GLN A 258 1.65 -0.30 -27.93
CA GLN A 258 2.47 0.16 -29.06
C GLN A 258 2.27 -0.70 -30.31
N ASN A 259 2.16 -2.03 -30.16
CA ASN A 259 1.84 -2.93 -31.26
C ASN A 259 0.49 -2.56 -31.88
N LEU A 260 -0.54 -2.36 -31.04
CA LEU A 260 -1.86 -1.95 -31.51
C LEU A 260 -1.84 -0.59 -32.21
N VAL A 261 -1.07 0.38 -31.69
CA VAL A 261 -0.87 1.69 -32.35
C VAL A 261 -0.18 1.54 -33.70
N SER A 262 0.82 0.66 -33.81
CA SER A 262 1.53 0.37 -35.07
C SER A 262 0.59 -0.24 -36.10
N ASP A 263 -0.21 -1.23 -35.70
CA ASP A 263 -1.20 -1.88 -36.56
C ASP A 263 -2.23 -0.88 -37.09
N ILE A 264 -2.79 -0.03 -36.22
CA ILE A 264 -3.77 1.00 -36.61
C ILE A 264 -3.18 1.98 -37.62
N LYS A 265 -1.92 2.39 -37.43
CA LYS A 265 -1.23 3.29 -38.37
C LYS A 265 -0.95 2.61 -39.71
N ALA A 266 -0.53 1.34 -39.69
CA ALA A 266 -0.27 0.57 -40.91
C ALA A 266 -1.55 0.37 -41.72
N VAL A 267 -2.68 0.09 -41.07
CA VAL A 267 -3.99 0.04 -41.71
C VAL A 267 -4.29 1.40 -42.35
N LYS A 268 -4.23 2.50 -41.58
CA LYS A 268 -4.51 3.86 -42.08
C LYS A 268 -3.60 4.32 -43.23
N ALA A 269 -2.37 3.83 -43.31
CA ALA A 269 -1.44 4.18 -44.38
C ALA A 269 -1.73 3.43 -45.70
N ASN A 270 -2.50 2.35 -45.64
CA ASN A 270 -2.91 1.55 -46.80
C ASN A 270 -4.25 2.02 -47.41
N TRP A 271 -4.91 3.03 -46.82
CA TRP A 271 -6.12 3.69 -47.32
C TRP A 271 -5.78 5.11 -47.79
#